data_AF-A0A3P6FFK8-F1
#
_entry.id   AF-A0A3P6FFK8-F1
#
_cell.length_a   1.000
_cell.length_b   1.000
_cell.length_c   1.000
_cell.angle_alpha   90.00
_cell.angle_beta   90.00
_cell.angle_gamma   90.00
#
_symmetry.space_group_name_H-M   'P 1'
#
loop_
_entity.id
_entity.type
_entity.pdbx_description
1 polymer ?
#
loop_
_entity_poly.entity_id
_entity_poly.type
_entity_poly.pdbx_seq_one_letter_code
_entity_poly.pdbx_strand_id
1 'polypeptide(L)' 'MDWLGLRDRVSPLTLRRLVAQITVYSLWWERNNRLHNSISAPATVTYKKIDRLVRN' A
#
# COMPACT_ATOMS: atom_id res chain seq x y z
N MET A 1 -12.05 -7.59 -9.08
CA MET A 1 -10.87 -6.71 -9.31
C MET A 1 -11.17 -5.57 -10.29
N ASP A 2 -12.44 -5.29 -10.62
CA ASP A 2 -12.85 -4.27 -11.61
C ASP A 2 -12.58 -2.80 -11.22
N TRP A 3 -12.41 -2.52 -9.93
CA TRP A 3 -12.18 -1.14 -9.46
C TRP A 3 -10.83 -0.57 -9.92
N LEU A 4 -9.81 -1.41 -10.12
CA LEU A 4 -8.49 -1.01 -10.62
C LEU A 4 -8.44 -0.88 -12.15
N GLY A 5 -9.44 -1.39 -12.88
CA GLY A 5 -9.49 -1.37 -14.33
C GLY A 5 -10.14 -0.11 -14.91
N LEU A 6 -10.75 0.74 -14.08
CA LEU A 6 -11.47 1.92 -14.55
C LEU A 6 -10.52 2.88 -15.28
N ARG A 7 -10.85 3.27 -16.50
CA ARG A 7 -10.06 4.24 -17.25
C ARG A 7 -10.20 5.61 -16.59
N ASP A 8 -9.10 6.12 -16.05
CA ASP A 8 -9.01 7.46 -15.47
C ASP A 8 -8.00 8.24 -16.34
N ARG A 9 -8.36 9.49 -16.66
CA ARG A 9 -7.50 10.40 -17.44
C ARG A 9 -6.43 11.07 -16.57
N VAL A 10 -6.65 11.12 -15.25
CA VAL A 10 -5.77 11.81 -14.29
C VAL A 10 -4.68 10.87 -13.76
N SER A 11 -5.01 9.59 -13.60
CA SER A 11 -4.12 8.63 -12.92
C SER A 11 -3.77 7.44 -13.83
N PRO A 12 -2.48 7.22 -14.16
CA PRO A 12 -2.05 6.05 -14.93
C PRO A 12 -2.52 4.74 -14.30
N LEU A 13 -2.96 3.80 -15.14
CA LEU A 13 -3.45 2.48 -14.70
C LEU A 13 -2.38 1.70 -13.92
N THR A 14 -1.13 1.78 -14.39
CA THR A 14 0.03 1.16 -13.75
C THR A 14 0.28 1.70 -12.36
N LEU A 15 0.24 3.03 -12.19
CA LEU A 15 0.42 3.68 -10.89
C LEU A 15 -0.65 3.24 -9.89
N ARG A 16 -1.92 3.17 -10.30
CA ARG A 16 -3.02 2.73 -9.43
C ARG A 16 -2.89 1.28 -8.99
N ARG A 17 -2.50 0.38 -9.90
CA ARG A 17 -2.22 -1.03 -9.58
C ARG A 17 -1.04 -1.15 -8.61
N LEU A 18 0.02 -0.38 -8.84
CA LEU A 18 1.21 -0.35 -7.99
C LEU A 18 0.87 0.15 -6.58
N VAL A 19 0.15 1.26 -6.47
CA VAL A 19 -0.34 1.81 -5.18
C VAL A 19 -1.19 0.78 -4.44
N ALA A 20 -2.11 0.11 -5.13
CA ALA A 20 -2.95 -0.92 -4.51
C ALA A 20 -2.12 -2.11 -4.01
N GLN A 21 -1.18 -2.61 -4.81
CA GLN A 21 -0.28 -3.68 -4.39
C GLN A 21 0.57 -3.28 -3.19
N ILE A 22 1.17 -2.09 -3.21
CA ILE A 22 1.98 -1.56 -2.11
C ILE A 22 1.15 -1.45 -0.83
N THR A 23 -0.08 -0.96 -0.94
CA THR A 23 -0.98 -0.78 0.21
C THR A 23 -1.36 -2.12 0.84
N VAL A 24 -1.81 -3.07 0.01
CA VAL A 24 -2.20 -4.41 0.47
C VAL A 24 -1.00 -5.14 1.09
N TYR A 25 0.17 -5.09 0.43
CA TYR A 25 1.38 -5.71 0.94
C TYR A 25 1.83 -5.10 2.27
N SER A 26 1.83 -3.77 2.38
CA SER A 26 2.26 -3.06 3.59
C SER A 26 1.35 -3.37 4.78
N LEU A 27 0.03 -3.48 4.55
CA LEU A 27 -0.93 -3.85 5.58
C LEU A 27 -0.76 -5.31 6.01
N TRP A 28 -0.60 -6.22 5.05
CA TRP A 28 -0.32 -7.63 5.35
C TRP A 28 0.98 -7.78 6.15
N TRP A 29 2.03 -7.05 5.75
CA TRP A 29 3.31 -7.05 6.44
C TRP A 29 3.20 -6.55 7.87
N GLU A 30 2.52 -5.42 8.12
CA GLU A 30 2.30 -4.90 9.48
C GLU A 30 1.55 -5.91 10.35
N ARG A 31 0.46 -6.48 9.83
CA ARG A 31 -0.32 -7.50 10.55
C ARG A 31 0.55 -8.70 10.92
N ASN A 32 1.35 -9.20 9.97
CA ASN A 32 2.23 -10.33 10.21
C ASN A 32 3.33 -10.00 11.22
N ASN A 33 3.91 -8.80 11.16
CA ASN A 33 4.89 -8.35 12.14
C ASN A 33 4.28 -8.24 13.54
N ARG A 34 3.05 -7.74 13.64
CA ARG A 34 2.34 -7.67 14.92
C ARG A 34 2.04 -9.06 15.48
N LEU A 35 1.64 -10.00 14.62
CA LEU A 35 1.32 -11.38 15.03
C LEU A 35 2.55 -12.18 15.45
N HIS A 36 3.63 -12.12 14.66
CA HIS A 36 4.79 -13.00 14.85
C HIS A 36 5.91 -12.37 15.67
N ASN A 37 6.09 -11.05 15.59
CA ASN A 37 7.19 -10.34 16.25
C ASN A 37 6.71 -9.49 17.44
N SER A 38 5.40 -9.42 17.71
CA SER A 38 4.80 -8.50 18.69
C SER A 38 5.18 -7.02 18.48
N ILE A 39 5.65 -6.67 17.28
CA ILE A 39 6.02 -5.30 16.91
C ILE A 39 4.83 -4.66 16.23
N SER A 40 4.19 -3.73 16.92
CA SER A 40 3.14 -2.89 16.35
C SER A 40 3.74 -1.60 15.83
N ALA A 41 3.67 -1.37 14.53
CA ALA A 41 4.07 -0.10 13.95
C ALA A 41 2.89 0.90 14.02
N PRO A 42 3.13 2.17 14.41
CA PRO A 42 2.10 3.20 14.29
C PRO A 42 1.64 3.34 12.84
N ALA A 43 0.34 3.52 12.62
CA ALA A 43 -0.23 3.66 11.29
C ALA A 43 0.44 4.79 10.48
N THR A 44 0.85 5.87 11.15
CA THR A 44 1.58 7.00 10.57
C THR A 44 2.89 6.58 9.89
N VAL A 45 3.62 5.63 10.47
CA VAL A 45 4.87 5.10 9.90
C VAL A 45 4.57 4.26 8.66
N THR A 46 3.54 3.43 8.71
CA THR A 46 3.08 2.62 7.56
C THR A 46 2.61 3.50 6.40
N TYR A 47 1.81 4.54 6.67
CA TYR A 47 1.39 5.50 5.65
C TYR A 47 2.56 6.26 5.04
N LYS A 48 3.51 6.74 5.85
CA LYS A 48 4.70 7.43 5.36
C LYS A 48 5.58 6.54 4.49
N LYS A 49 5.65 5.24 4.81
CA LYS A 49 6.34 4.23 3.99
C LYS A 49 5.64 4.00 2.65
N ILE A 50 4.32 3.89 2.65
CA ILE A 50 3.52 3.76 1.42
C ILE A 50 3.70 5.01 0.53
N ASP A 51 3.58 6.21 1.09
CA ASP A 51 3.76 7.47 0.35
C ASP A 51 5.14 7.57 -0.31
N ARG A 52 6.20 7.20 0.41
CA ARG A 52 7.56 7.15 -0.14
C ARG A 52 7.70 6.13 -1.26
N LEU A 53 7.08 4.96 -1.15
CA LEU A 53 7.12 3.91 -2.18
C LEU A 53 6.33 4.25 -3.45
N VAL A 54 5.38 5.17 -3.35
CA VAL A 54 4.57 5.63 -4.50
C VAL A 54 5.23 6.81 -5.23
N ARG A 55 6.04 7.61 -4.52
CA ARG A 55 6.74 8.79 -5.06
C ARG A 55 8.14 8.51 -5.63
N ASN A 56 8.79 7.43 -5.17
CA ASN A 56 10.10 6.97 -5.67
C ASN A 56 9.95 6.08 -6.91
#